data_AF-A0A2G4SM13-F1
#
_entry.id   AF-A0A2G4SM13-F1
#
_cell.length_a   1.000
_cell.length_b   1.000
_cell.length_c   1.000
_cell.angle_alpha   90.00
_cell.angle_beta   90.00
_cell.angle_gamma   90.00
#
_symmetry.space_group_name_H-M   'P 1'
#
loop_
_entity.id
_entity.type
_entity.pdbx_description
1 polymer ?
#
loop_
_entity_poly.entity_id
_entity_poly.type
_entity_poly.pdbx_seq_one_letter_code
_entity_poly.pdbx_strand_id
1 'polypeptide(L)'
;MVDYLLPEEFATGSDLISKVVLADKRIINIICKSLNNSPQDHYMAAPSEFLDKNACNVLYLPKVALSEYPPIIIEVQKNVNEKYMSRAARYSPLV
;
A
#
# COMPACT_ATOMS: atom_id res chain seq x y z
N MET A 1 8.18 18.31 -30.04
CA MET A 1 7.98 17.97 -28.62
C MET A 1 7.45 16.54 -28.65
N VAL A 2 8.23 15.56 -28.17
CA VAL A 2 7.77 14.16 -28.19
C VAL A 2 7.07 13.97 -26.87
N ASP A 3 5.74 13.91 -26.89
CA ASP A 3 4.97 13.62 -25.69
C ASP A 3 5.42 12.25 -25.19
N TYR A 4 5.97 12.22 -23.97
CA TYR A 4 6.38 10.98 -23.34
C TYR A 4 5.09 10.23 -22.97
N LEU A 5 4.64 9.37 -23.87
CA LEU A 5 3.51 8.48 -23.63
C LEU A 5 3.96 7.39 -22.66
N LEU A 6 3.36 7.37 -21.49
CA LEU A 6 3.48 6.24 -20.57
C LEU A 6 3.00 4.98 -21.30
N PRO A 7 3.77 3.87 -21.26
CA PRO A 7 3.27 2.58 -21.73
C PRO A 7 1.90 2.27 -21.11
N GLU A 8 1.04 1.57 -21.85
CA GLU A 8 -0.37 1.36 -21.49
C GLU A 8 -0.54 0.70 -20.11
N GLU A 9 0.39 -0.17 -19.73
CA GLU A 9 0.51 -0.77 -18.40
C GLU A 9 0.69 0.27 -17.27
N PHE A 10 1.30 1.42 -17.55
CA PHE A 10 1.44 2.53 -16.60
C PHE A 10 0.38 3.62 -16.76
N ALA A 11 -0.64 3.39 -17.60
CA ALA A 11 -1.74 4.33 -17.75
C ALA A 11 -2.55 4.45 -16.44
N THR A 12 -3.13 5.63 -16.23
CA THR A 12 -3.99 5.91 -15.05
C THR A 12 -5.11 4.89 -14.93
N GLY A 13 -5.16 4.18 -13.81
CA GLY A 13 -6.19 3.18 -13.51
C GLY A 13 -5.66 1.77 -13.25
N SER A 14 -4.41 1.46 -13.65
CA SER A 14 -3.79 0.15 -13.44
C SER A 14 -3.13 -0.04 -12.07
N ASP A 15 -3.10 0.99 -11.22
CA ASP A 15 -2.42 1.07 -9.91
C ASP A 15 -0.91 0.75 -9.85
N LEU A 16 -0.28 0.43 -11.00
CA LEU A 16 1.10 -0.02 -11.09
C LEU A 16 2.12 1.04 -10.64
N ILE A 17 1.99 2.29 -11.08
CA ILE A 17 2.90 3.38 -10.65
C ILE A 17 2.83 3.55 -9.12
N SER A 18 1.62 3.60 -8.56
CA SER A 18 1.44 3.74 -7.12
C SER A 18 2.09 2.58 -6.35
N LYS A 19 1.93 1.34 -6.83
CA LYS A 19 2.57 0.17 -6.21
C LYS A 19 4.09 0.27 -6.25
N VAL A 20 4.67 0.68 -7.38
CA VAL A 20 6.13 0.84 -7.52
C VAL A 20 6.67 1.91 -6.55
N VAL A 21 6.03 3.07 -6.47
CA VAL A 21 6.43 4.13 -5.55
C VAL A 21 6.30 3.68 -4.10
N LEU A 22 5.18 3.04 -3.75
CA LEU A 22 4.91 2.56 -2.39
C LEU A 22 5.74 1.33 -2.00
N ALA A 23 6.40 0.65 -2.94
CA ALA A 23 7.36 -0.41 -2.64
C ALA A 23 8.78 0.13 -2.36
N ASP A 24 9.06 1.40 -2.65
CA ASP A 24 10.36 2.01 -2.36
C ASP A 24 10.58 2.13 -0.85
N LYS A 25 11.71 1.57 -0.38
CA LYS A 25 12.10 1.54 1.03
C LYS A 25 12.08 2.90 1.72
N ARG A 26 12.43 3.98 1.01
CA ARG A 26 12.41 5.35 1.55
C ARG A 26 10.98 5.80 1.80
N ILE A 27 10.08 5.49 0.88
CA ILE A 27 8.65 5.81 0.99
C ILE A 27 8.01 5.00 2.12
N ILE A 28 8.30 3.69 2.21
CA ILE A 28 7.86 2.84 3.34
C ILE A 28 8.28 3.47 4.66
N ASN A 29 9.56 3.82 4.81
CA ASN A 29 10.09 4.42 6.04
C ASN A 29 9.40 5.76 6.38
N ILE A 30 9.16 6.62 5.38
CA ILE A 30 8.47 7.91 5.58
C ILE A 30 7.03 7.68 6.07
N ILE A 31 6.28 6.78 5.41
CA ILE A 31 4.89 6.51 5.73
C ILE A 31 4.77 5.88 7.12
N CYS A 32 5.50 4.80 7.39
CA CYS A 32 5.40 4.09 8.68
C CYS A 32 5.84 5.00 9.84
N LYS A 33 6.93 5.78 9.67
CA LYS A 33 7.34 6.77 10.66
C LYS A 33 6.24 7.80 10.93
N SER A 34 5.54 8.25 9.89
CA SER A 34 4.47 9.25 10.04
C SER A 34 3.20 8.69 10.69
N LEU A 35 2.86 7.42 10.43
CA LEU A 35 1.61 6.81 10.93
C LEU A 35 1.72 6.30 12.37
N ASN A 36 2.82 5.64 12.72
CA ASN A 36 2.96 4.99 14.02
C ASN A 36 4.35 5.16 14.66
N ASN A 37 5.15 6.11 14.16
CA ASN A 37 6.46 6.44 14.69
C ASN A 37 7.50 5.29 14.61
N SER A 38 7.27 4.27 13.77
CA SER A 38 8.16 3.11 13.67
C SER A 38 9.60 3.50 13.32
N PRO A 39 10.61 2.71 13.77
CA PRO A 39 11.98 2.87 13.34
C PRO A 39 12.13 2.72 11.81
N GLN A 40 13.23 3.25 11.28
CA GLN A 40 13.59 2.96 9.89
C GLN A 40 13.79 1.45 9.70
N ASP A 41 13.46 0.98 8.51
CA ASP A 41 13.67 -0.39 8.05
C ASP A 41 12.87 -1.45 8.82
N HIS A 42 11.87 -1.02 9.59
CA HIS A 42 11.05 -1.91 10.42
C HIS A 42 9.91 -2.58 9.65
N TYR A 43 9.51 -2.02 8.50
CA TYR A 43 8.45 -2.53 7.64
C TYR A 43 8.97 -2.98 6.28
N MET A 44 8.22 -3.84 5.62
CA MET A 44 8.41 -4.23 4.21
C MET A 44 7.07 -4.26 3.48
N ALA A 45 7.10 -4.07 2.16
CA ALA A 45 5.97 -4.39 1.31
C ALA A 45 5.77 -5.91 1.25
N ALA A 46 4.52 -6.35 1.34
CA ALA A 46 4.10 -7.75 1.33
C ALA A 46 3.08 -8.00 0.21
N PRO A 47 2.84 -9.27 -0.16
CA PRO A 47 1.71 -9.63 -1.02
C PRO A 47 0.40 -9.05 -0.49
N SER A 48 -0.39 -8.43 -1.37
CA SER A 48 -1.59 -7.69 -0.98
C SER A 48 -2.91 -8.39 -1.32
N GLU A 49 -2.81 -9.64 -1.81
CA GLU A 49 -3.93 -10.53 -2.14
C GLU A 49 -4.33 -11.36 -0.92
N PHE A 50 -5.64 -11.42 -0.65
CA PHE A 50 -6.23 -12.13 0.48
C PHE A 50 -6.92 -13.43 0.03
N LEU A 51 -7.20 -14.31 0.99
CA LEU A 51 -7.79 -15.64 0.73
C LEU A 51 -9.18 -15.60 0.08
N ASP A 52 -9.91 -14.50 0.24
CA ASP A 52 -11.25 -14.28 -0.32
C ASP A 52 -11.21 -13.71 -1.75
N LYS A 53 -10.03 -13.68 -2.39
CA LYS A 53 -9.76 -13.07 -3.70
C LYS A 53 -9.93 -11.55 -3.74
N ASN A 54 -10.14 -10.90 -2.59
CA ASN A 54 -9.95 -9.46 -2.51
C ASN A 54 -8.46 -9.14 -2.40
N ALA A 55 -8.08 -7.94 -2.81
CA ALA A 55 -6.73 -7.45 -2.66
C ALA A 55 -6.78 -5.98 -2.30
N CYS A 56 -5.87 -5.55 -1.42
CA CYS A 56 -5.59 -4.13 -1.25
C CYS A 56 -4.54 -3.66 -2.25
N ASN A 57 -4.40 -2.34 -2.44
CA ASN A 57 -3.36 -1.84 -3.35
C ASN A 57 -1.96 -2.17 -2.86
N VAL A 58 -1.66 -1.92 -1.58
CA VAL A 58 -0.37 -2.23 -0.94
C VAL A 58 -0.57 -2.63 0.52
N LEU A 59 0.17 -3.66 0.96
CA LEU A 59 0.24 -4.10 2.35
C LEU A 59 1.67 -3.93 2.87
N TYR A 60 1.82 -3.29 4.03
CA TYR A 60 3.07 -3.30 4.78
C TYR A 60 2.96 -4.19 6.01
N LEU A 61 3.96 -5.04 6.19
CA LEU A 61 4.11 -5.89 7.36
C LEU A 61 5.40 -5.52 8.12
N PRO A 62 5.38 -5.56 9.46
CA PRO A 62 6.60 -5.50 10.24
C PRO A 62 7.52 -6.66 9.86
N LYS A 63 8.83 -6.42 9.79
CA LYS A 63 9.80 -7.47 9.45
C LYS A 63 10.01 -8.48 10.57
N VAL A 64 9.73 -8.09 11.80
CA VAL A 64 9.90 -8.92 12.99
C VAL A 64 8.56 -9.59 13.31
N ALA A 65 8.58 -10.92 13.43
CA ALA A 65 7.42 -11.67 13.90
C ALA A 65 7.05 -11.24 15.33
N LEU A 66 5.76 -11.12 15.63
CA LEU A 66 5.23 -10.64 16.93
C LEU A 66 5.67 -9.20 17.27
N SER A 67 5.82 -8.36 16.24
CA SER A 67 6.01 -6.92 16.41
C SER A 67 4.82 -6.26 17.10
N GLU A 68 5.07 -5.28 17.98
CA GLU A 68 4.02 -4.41 18.57
C GLU A 68 3.39 -3.47 17.53
N TYR A 69 4.03 -3.32 16.38
CA TYR A 69 3.53 -2.50 15.28
C TYR A 69 2.54 -3.29 14.41
N PRO A 70 1.36 -2.74 14.09
CA PRO A 70 0.34 -3.45 13.31
C PRO A 70 0.68 -3.50 11.81
N PRO A 71 0.07 -4.42 11.05
CA PRO A 71 0.00 -4.32 9.59
C PRO A 71 -0.57 -2.97 9.14
N ILE A 72 -0.11 -2.44 8.00
CA ILE A 72 -0.62 -1.20 7.42
C ILE A 72 -1.12 -1.48 6.01
N ILE A 73 -2.41 -1.25 5.79
CA ILE A 73 -3.06 -1.34 4.48
C ILE A 73 -3.09 0.03 3.84
N ILE A 74 -2.69 0.13 2.58
CA ILE A 74 -2.70 1.36 1.81
C ILE A 74 -3.58 1.16 0.58
N GLU A 75 -4.61 2.01 0.49
CA GLU A 75 -5.49 2.12 -0.68
C GLU A 75 -5.22 3.44 -1.39
N VAL A 76 -4.97 3.37 -2.69
CA VAL A 76 -4.75 4.54 -3.54
C VAL A 76 -6.01 4.74 -4.39
N GLN A 77 -6.73 5.82 -4.14
CA GLN A 77 -7.98 6.13 -4.82
C GLN A 77 -7.93 7.54 -5.40
N LYS A 78 -8.46 7.71 -6.62
CA LYS A 78 -8.62 9.04 -7.23
C LYS A 78 -9.53 9.93 -6.38
N ASN A 79 -10.60 9.36 -5.85
CA ASN A 79 -11.56 10.02 -4.98
C ASN A 79 -11.78 9.15 -3.74
N VAL A 80 -11.41 9.65 -2.57
CA VAL A 80 -11.68 8.97 -1.29
C VAL A 80 -13.13 9.27 -0.88
N ASN A 81 -13.94 8.23 -0.74
CA ASN A 81 -15.34 8.33 -0.30
C ASN A 81 -15.68 7.20 0.68
N GLU A 82 -16.86 7.29 1.28
CA GLU A 82 -17.34 6.34 2.30
C GLU A 82 -17.32 4.88 1.84
N LYS A 83 -17.67 4.61 0.58
CA LYS A 83 -17.63 3.26 0.00
C LYS A 83 -16.21 2.70 0.01
N TYR A 84 -15.22 3.49 -0.41
CA TYR A 84 -13.82 3.07 -0.41
C TYR A 84 -13.26 2.94 1.00
N MET A 85 -13.58 3.86 1.91
CA MET A 85 -13.16 3.76 3.31
C MET A 85 -13.75 2.51 3.98
N SER A 86 -15.02 2.23 3.74
CA SER A 86 -15.70 1.02 4.24
C SER A 86 -15.05 -0.25 3.70
N ARG A 87 -14.66 -0.24 2.41
CA ARG A 87 -13.93 -1.37 1.81
C ARG A 87 -12.57 -1.57 2.47
N ALA A 88 -11.79 -0.51 2.66
CA ALA A 88 -10.48 -0.58 3.31
C ALA A 88 -10.59 -1.13 4.74
N ALA A 89 -11.59 -0.68 5.51
CA ALA A 89 -11.82 -1.15 6.88
C ALA A 89 -12.14 -2.66 6.94
N ARG A 90 -12.82 -3.21 5.92
CA ARG A 90 -13.14 -4.65 5.83
C ARG A 90 -11.91 -5.54 5.66
N TYR A 91 -10.76 -4.98 5.27
CA TYR A 91 -9.52 -5.74 5.13
C TYR A 91 -8.77 -5.91 6.46
N SER A 92 -9.12 -5.15 7.50
CA SER A 92 -8.44 -5.22 8.80
C SER A 92 -8.39 -6.61 9.47
N PRO A 93 -9.42 -7.50 9.40
CA PRO A 93 -9.32 -8.84 9.97
C PRO A 93 -8.58 -9.84 9.07
N LEU A 94 -8.13 -9.42 7.88
CA LEU A 94 -7.47 -10.30 6.89
C LEU A 94 -5.94 -10.22 6.95
N VAL A 95 -5.38 -9.37 7.82
CA VAL A 95 -3.95 -9.05 7.90
C VAL A 95 -3.36 -9.30 9.28
#